data_AF-A0A5E4L9X6-F1
#
_entry.id   AF-A0A5E4L9X6-F1
#
_cell.length_a   1.000
_cell.length_b   1.000
_cell.length_c   1.000
_cell.angle_alpha   90.00
_cell.angle_beta   90.00
_cell.angle_gamma   90.00
#
_symmetry.space_group_name_H-M   'P 1'
#
loop_
_entity.id
_entity.type
_entity.pdbx_description
1 polymer ?
#
loop_
_entity_poly.entity_id
_entity_poly.type
_entity_poly.pdbx_seq_one_letter_code
_entity_poly.pdbx_strand_id
1 'polypeptide(L)'
;MRVKDIMEIHFASFEVDDGLDRILETFSKYGVTSAPVFAKGELVGIVNYADLAKFFSLKEGTPLLQAAQAERKGTEVNASMLARKAQLILTPDQPVSLAIPKLISSSDCAPVMNRKKVVGVVWPAQVVEFFLAERAKTEAASGAKEAAAKNAAGAENSTTIDRMLEIVRRDGQTTPKKVAKELGITEPTAEDLAKLLGKHRLAELKYSFMSGMVIKRIEHGSK
;
A
#
# COMPACT_ATOMS: atom_id res chain seq x y z
N MET A 1 -6.19 -18.79 -3.89
CA MET A 1 -6.10 -17.57 -4.72
C MET A 1 -5.47 -17.91 -6.06
N ARG A 2 -6.11 -17.45 -7.14
CA ARG A 2 -5.71 -17.63 -8.52
C ARG A 2 -5.47 -16.26 -9.17
N VAL A 3 -4.74 -16.23 -10.28
CA VAL A 3 -4.41 -15.00 -11.01
C VAL A 3 -5.65 -14.18 -11.37
N LYS A 4 -6.76 -14.84 -11.74
CA LYS A 4 -8.03 -14.17 -12.04
C LYS A 4 -8.63 -13.37 -10.87
N ASP A 5 -8.21 -13.66 -9.64
CA ASP A 5 -8.69 -12.98 -8.44
C ASP A 5 -7.96 -11.62 -8.23
N ILE A 6 -6.85 -11.38 -8.93
CA ILE A 6 -6.00 -10.18 -8.78
C ILE A 6 -5.74 -9.43 -10.09
N MET A 7 -6.09 -10.00 -11.25
CA MET A 7 -5.85 -9.38 -12.54
C MET A 7 -6.82 -8.21 -12.79
N GLU A 8 -6.34 -7.19 -13.50
CA GLU A 8 -7.20 -6.16 -14.06
C GLU A 8 -7.81 -6.62 -15.37
N ILE A 9 -9.12 -6.44 -15.51
CA ILE A 9 -9.89 -6.75 -16.70
C ILE A 9 -10.04 -5.53 -17.62
N HIS A 10 -10.01 -4.32 -17.05
CA HIS A 10 -10.03 -3.06 -17.79
C HIS A 10 -8.66 -2.41 -17.75
N PHE A 11 -7.83 -2.76 -18.72
CA PHE A 11 -6.43 -2.33 -18.76
C PHE A 11 -6.14 -1.45 -19.96
N ALA A 12 -5.14 -0.58 -19.80
CA ALA A 12 -4.58 0.16 -20.92
C ALA A 12 -3.86 -0.80 -21.88
N SER A 13 -4.04 -0.57 -23.18
CA SER A 13 -3.36 -1.32 -24.25
C SER A 13 -3.16 -0.45 -25.47
N PHE A 14 -2.29 -0.91 -26.37
CA PHE A 14 -2.00 -0.24 -27.63
C PHE A 14 -2.20 -1.17 -28.82
N GLU A 15 -2.51 -0.60 -29.97
CA GLU A 15 -2.34 -1.25 -31.27
C GLU A 15 -0.95 -0.93 -31.83
N VAL A 16 -0.44 -1.77 -32.74
CA VAL A 16 0.90 -1.62 -33.33
C VAL A 16 1.20 -0.26 -33.94
N ASP A 17 0.17 0.42 -34.47
CA ASP A 17 0.29 1.70 -35.16
C ASP A 17 0.15 2.91 -34.21
N ASP A 18 -0.06 2.68 -32.91
CA ASP A 18 -0.21 3.77 -31.95
C ASP A 18 1.08 4.57 -31.79
N GLY A 19 0.99 5.88 -32.04
CA GLY A 19 2.10 6.81 -31.95
C GLY A 19 2.60 7.05 -30.51
N LEU A 20 3.84 7.51 -30.41
CA LEU A 20 4.52 7.82 -29.15
C LEU A 20 3.72 8.75 -28.23
N ASP A 21 3.08 9.79 -28.77
CA ASP A 21 2.29 10.75 -27.99
C ASP A 21 1.13 10.07 -27.25
N ARG A 22 0.41 9.16 -27.95
CA ARG A 22 -0.68 8.38 -27.35
C ARG A 22 -0.15 7.48 -26.23
N ILE A 23 1.02 6.88 -26.42
CA ILE A 23 1.64 6.01 -25.41
C ILE A 23 1.97 6.82 -24.15
N LEU A 24 2.64 7.97 -24.31
CA LEU A 24 3.02 8.85 -23.21
C LEU A 24 1.80 9.41 -22.47
N GLU A 25 0.77 9.84 -23.19
CA GLU A 25 -0.49 10.31 -22.60
C GLU A 25 -1.14 9.19 -21.77
N THR A 26 -1.21 7.98 -22.32
CA THR A 26 -1.80 6.82 -21.63
C THR A 26 -1.05 6.48 -20.35
N PHE A 27 0.28 6.45 -20.39
CA PHE A 27 1.11 6.16 -19.22
C PHE A 27 0.95 7.23 -18.13
N SER A 28 0.96 8.51 -18.53
CA SER A 28 0.76 9.63 -17.60
C SER A 28 -0.64 9.63 -16.98
N LYS A 29 -1.68 9.48 -17.82
CA LYS A 29 -3.09 9.57 -17.41
C LYS A 29 -3.51 8.44 -16.46
N TYR A 30 -3.06 7.22 -16.73
CA TYR A 30 -3.47 6.04 -15.95
C TYR A 30 -2.43 5.58 -14.92
N GLY A 31 -1.27 6.24 -14.85
CA GLY A 31 -0.20 5.88 -13.91
C GLY A 31 0.38 4.49 -14.15
N VAL A 32 0.30 3.97 -15.38
CA VAL A 32 0.81 2.65 -15.74
C VAL A 32 2.23 2.76 -16.31
N THR A 33 3.09 1.80 -15.96
CA THR A 33 4.49 1.77 -16.39
C THR A 33 4.73 0.84 -17.57
N SER A 34 3.75 0.01 -17.91
CA SER A 34 3.78 -0.90 -19.05
C SER A 34 2.38 -1.32 -19.47
N ALA A 35 2.22 -1.64 -20.75
CA ALA A 35 0.96 -2.08 -21.33
C ALA A 35 1.18 -3.05 -22.50
N PRO A 36 0.26 -4.01 -22.71
CA PRO A 36 0.28 -4.91 -23.86
C PRO A 36 0.02 -4.16 -25.18
N VAL A 37 0.70 -4.61 -26.23
CA VAL A 37 0.50 -4.18 -27.62
C VAL A 37 -0.12 -5.30 -28.42
N PHE A 38 -1.12 -4.95 -29.22
CA PHE A 38 -1.86 -5.86 -30.06
C PHE A 38 -1.69 -5.54 -31.55
N ALA A 39 -1.79 -6.57 -32.38
CA ALA A 39 -1.99 -6.44 -33.80
C ALA A 39 -3.17 -7.33 -34.19
N LYS A 40 -4.24 -6.73 -34.72
CA LYS A 40 -5.45 -7.47 -35.13
C LYS A 40 -6.01 -8.35 -34.00
N GLY A 41 -5.92 -7.86 -32.76
CA GLY A 41 -6.39 -8.56 -31.56
C GLY A 41 -5.46 -9.64 -31.01
N GLU A 42 -4.29 -9.88 -31.63
CA GLU A 42 -3.28 -10.79 -31.11
C GLU A 42 -2.21 -10.02 -30.33
N LEU A 43 -1.79 -10.55 -29.18
CA LEU A 43 -0.72 -9.96 -28.37
C LEU A 43 0.61 -10.09 -29.12
N VAL A 44 1.20 -8.96 -29.51
CA VAL A 44 2.51 -8.92 -30.18
C VAL A 44 3.65 -8.58 -29.24
N GLY A 45 3.36 -7.87 -28.15
CA GLY A 45 4.39 -7.50 -27.18
C GLY A 45 3.88 -6.62 -26.05
N ILE A 46 4.82 -5.98 -25.37
CA ILE A 46 4.62 -5.07 -24.26
C ILE A 46 5.50 -3.85 -24.50
N VAL A 47 4.95 -2.66 -24.30
CA VAL A 47 5.72 -1.42 -24.20
C VAL A 47 5.86 -1.08 -22.72
N ASN A 48 7.06 -0.67 -22.30
CA ASN A 48 7.33 -0.22 -20.94
C ASN A 48 8.00 1.15 -20.93
N TYR A 49 7.87 1.83 -19.79
CA TYR A 49 8.42 3.16 -19.58
C TYR A 49 9.95 3.20 -19.63
N ALA A 50 10.62 2.11 -19.23
CA ALA A 50 12.09 2.01 -19.27
C ALA A 50 12.63 2.06 -20.70
N ASP A 51 11.93 1.45 -21.66
CA ASP A 51 12.31 1.46 -23.07
C ASP A 51 12.02 2.82 -23.72
N LEU A 52 10.94 3.51 -23.30
CA LEU A 52 10.73 4.92 -23.64
C LEU A 52 11.86 5.81 -23.08
N ALA A 53 12.28 5.59 -21.84
CA ALA A 53 13.36 6.37 -21.24
C ALA A 53 14.69 6.16 -21.98
N LYS A 54 15.01 4.93 -22.38
CA LYS A 54 16.20 4.64 -23.22
C LYS A 54 16.12 5.33 -24.58
N PHE A 55 14.92 5.41 -25.14
CA PHE A 55 14.65 6.11 -26.38
C PHE A 55 15.04 7.60 -26.28
N PHE A 56 14.71 8.26 -25.17
CA PHE A 56 15.08 9.66 -24.93
C PHE A 56 16.50 9.88 -24.35
N SER A 57 17.11 8.88 -23.71
CA SER A 57 18.37 9.03 -22.95
C SER A 57 19.66 8.80 -23.77
N LEU A 58 19.59 8.96 -25.08
CA LEU A 58 20.65 8.51 -25.98
C LEU A 58 21.95 9.34 -25.84
N LYS A 59 23.00 8.70 -25.28
CA LYS A 59 24.42 9.03 -25.50
C LYS A 59 24.84 8.61 -26.91
N GLU A 60 25.65 9.45 -27.56
CA GLU A 60 26.17 9.26 -28.94
C GLU A 60 26.71 7.83 -29.20
N GLY A 61 26.24 7.16 -30.26
CA GLY A 61 26.85 5.94 -30.80
C GLY A 61 26.08 4.61 -30.73
N THR A 62 24.86 4.53 -30.20
CA THR A 62 24.09 3.27 -30.22
C THR A 62 23.25 3.10 -31.50
N PRO A 63 22.88 1.87 -31.92
CA PRO A 63 22.02 1.63 -33.08
C PRO A 63 20.64 2.32 -32.97
N LEU A 64 20.15 2.49 -31.74
CA LEU A 64 18.96 3.27 -31.42
C LEU A 64 19.12 4.76 -31.77
N LEU A 65 20.35 5.28 -31.78
CA LEU A 65 20.66 6.64 -32.18
C LEU A 65 20.60 6.82 -33.69
N GLN A 66 20.87 5.79 -34.49
CA GLN A 66 20.57 5.83 -35.93
C GLN A 66 19.07 5.86 -36.18
N ALA A 67 18.26 5.17 -35.36
CA ALA A 67 16.79 5.27 -35.40
C ALA A 67 16.29 6.65 -34.93
N ALA A 68 16.77 7.16 -33.79
CA ALA A 68 16.43 8.49 -33.27
C ALA A 68 17.00 9.66 -34.12
N GLN A 69 18.08 9.44 -34.87
CA GLN A 69 18.58 10.41 -35.88
C GLN A 69 17.81 10.29 -37.20
N ALA A 70 17.35 9.09 -37.57
CA ALA A 70 16.38 8.91 -38.65
C ALA A 70 15.03 9.55 -38.31
N GLU A 71 14.67 9.70 -37.04
CA GLU A 71 13.46 10.39 -36.59
C GLU A 71 13.44 11.90 -36.83
N ARG A 72 14.59 12.56 -36.98
CA ARG A 72 14.59 13.93 -37.53
C ARG A 72 14.20 13.96 -39.01
N LYS A 73 14.12 12.79 -39.67
CA LYS A 73 13.65 12.60 -41.05
C LYS A 73 12.51 11.58 -41.09
N GLY A 74 11.37 11.95 -40.54
CA GLY A 74 10.06 11.53 -41.08
C GLY A 74 9.61 10.10 -40.82
N THR A 75 10.11 9.43 -39.77
CA THR A 75 9.50 8.17 -39.31
C THR A 75 8.88 8.39 -37.94
N GLU A 76 7.55 8.33 -37.87
CA GLU A 76 6.79 8.49 -36.63
C GLU A 76 6.95 7.23 -35.76
N VAL A 77 7.46 7.37 -34.54
CA VAL A 77 7.65 6.24 -33.61
C VAL A 77 6.29 5.71 -33.18
N ASN A 78 6.10 4.40 -33.33
CA ASN A 78 4.87 3.73 -32.92
C ASN A 78 5.13 2.56 -31.95
N ALA A 79 4.04 2.02 -31.41
CA ALA A 79 4.06 0.96 -30.42
C ALA A 79 4.80 -0.29 -30.92
N SER A 80 4.70 -0.63 -32.22
CA SER A 80 5.38 -1.81 -32.78
C SER A 80 6.91 -1.73 -32.68
N MET A 81 7.48 -0.53 -32.84
CA MET A 81 8.93 -0.31 -32.74
C MET A 81 9.44 -0.41 -31.30
N LEU A 82 8.58 -0.10 -30.35
CA LEU A 82 8.89 -0.09 -28.91
C LEU A 82 8.53 -1.42 -28.22
N ALA A 83 7.64 -2.21 -28.82
CA ALA A 83 7.13 -3.44 -28.24
C ALA A 83 8.23 -4.50 -28.10
N ARG A 84 8.36 -5.06 -26.90
CA ARG A 84 9.18 -6.22 -26.60
C ARG A 84 8.30 -7.45 -26.43
N LYS A 85 8.85 -8.63 -26.69
CA LYS A 85 8.18 -9.89 -26.36
C LYS A 85 7.88 -9.94 -24.86
N ALA A 86 6.63 -10.29 -24.51
CA ALA A 86 6.23 -10.48 -23.13
C ALA A 86 7.11 -11.56 -22.45
N GLN A 87 7.80 -11.19 -21.38
CA GLN A 87 8.67 -12.11 -20.64
C GLN A 87 7.89 -13.08 -19.77
N LEU A 88 6.69 -12.66 -19.35
CA LEU A 88 5.80 -13.44 -18.50
C LEU A 88 4.39 -13.40 -19.08
N ILE A 89 3.81 -14.57 -19.25
CA ILE A 89 2.40 -14.76 -19.58
C ILE A 89 1.82 -15.68 -18.51
N LEU A 90 0.66 -15.32 -17.99
CA LEU A 90 -0.04 -16.05 -16.94
C LEU A 90 -1.33 -16.67 -17.47
N THR A 91 -1.91 -17.61 -16.74
CA THR A 91 -3.26 -18.11 -17.00
C THR A 91 -4.21 -17.74 -15.85
N PRO A 92 -5.52 -17.55 -16.10
CA PRO A 92 -6.47 -17.11 -15.07
C PRO A 92 -6.51 -18.04 -13.85
N ASP A 93 -6.36 -19.35 -14.08
CA ASP A 93 -6.45 -20.36 -13.02
C ASP A 93 -5.12 -20.67 -12.34
N GLN A 94 -4.02 -20.07 -12.80
CA GLN A 94 -2.71 -20.24 -12.18
C GLN A 94 -2.73 -19.75 -10.72
N PRO A 95 -2.17 -20.51 -9.77
CA PRO A 95 -2.00 -20.05 -8.41
C PRO A 95 -1.11 -18.80 -8.35
N VAL A 96 -1.55 -17.75 -7.64
CA VAL A 96 -0.77 -16.50 -7.50
C VAL A 96 0.58 -16.76 -6.83
N SER A 97 0.65 -17.68 -5.88
CA SER A 97 1.91 -18.06 -5.22
C SER A 97 3.01 -18.50 -6.19
N LEU A 98 2.65 -19.11 -7.32
CA LEU A 98 3.59 -19.51 -8.37
C LEU A 98 3.91 -18.36 -9.34
N ALA A 99 3.03 -17.36 -9.43
CA ALA A 99 3.24 -16.19 -10.28
C ALA A 99 4.12 -15.12 -9.60
N ILE A 100 4.02 -14.96 -8.28
CA ILE A 100 4.71 -13.90 -7.51
C ILE A 100 6.21 -13.82 -7.82
N PRO A 101 7.01 -14.91 -7.73
CA PRO A 101 8.45 -14.80 -7.96
C PRO A 101 8.77 -14.27 -9.36
N LYS A 102 7.94 -14.61 -10.35
CA LYS A 102 8.11 -14.16 -11.73
C LYS A 102 7.65 -12.71 -11.93
N LEU A 103 6.57 -12.32 -11.25
CA LEU A 103 6.02 -10.96 -11.29
C LEU A 103 6.98 -9.96 -10.65
N ILE A 104 7.54 -10.26 -9.48
CA ILE A 104 8.46 -9.34 -8.79
C ILE A 104 9.82 -9.21 -9.48
N SER A 105 10.22 -10.22 -10.27
CA SER A 105 11.44 -10.19 -11.06
C SER A 105 11.29 -9.45 -12.39
N SER A 106 10.08 -9.06 -12.76
CA SER A 106 9.80 -8.29 -13.97
C SER A 106 9.36 -6.87 -13.61
N SER A 107 9.83 -5.88 -14.36
CA SER A 107 9.29 -4.52 -14.32
C SER A 107 7.98 -4.37 -15.10
N ASP A 108 7.65 -5.38 -15.90
CA ASP A 108 6.58 -5.31 -16.89
C ASP A 108 5.28 -5.91 -16.32
N CYS A 109 4.16 -5.47 -16.88
CA CYS A 109 2.89 -6.13 -16.69
C CYS A 109 2.95 -7.56 -17.25
N ALA A 110 2.19 -8.48 -16.65
CA ALA A 110 2.06 -9.84 -17.15
C ALA A 110 0.68 -10.04 -17.78
N PRO A 111 0.58 -10.17 -19.12
CA PRO A 111 -0.66 -10.52 -19.79
C PRO A 111 -1.19 -11.87 -19.29
N VAL A 112 -2.49 -11.90 -18.98
CA VAL A 112 -3.21 -13.11 -18.58
C VAL A 112 -3.93 -13.65 -19.80
N MET A 113 -3.50 -14.82 -20.27
CA MET A 113 -4.02 -15.47 -21.46
C MET A 113 -5.02 -16.56 -21.08
N ASN A 114 -6.21 -16.49 -21.66
CA ASN A 114 -7.14 -17.61 -21.70
C ASN A 114 -7.25 -18.12 -23.13
N ARG A 115 -6.74 -19.33 -23.38
CA ARG A 115 -6.57 -19.89 -24.73
C ARG A 115 -5.69 -18.98 -25.60
N LYS A 116 -6.28 -18.22 -26.52
CA LYS A 116 -5.58 -17.31 -27.45
C LYS A 116 -5.90 -15.84 -27.23
N LYS A 117 -6.65 -15.51 -26.17
CA LYS A 117 -7.10 -14.13 -25.90
C LYS A 117 -6.51 -13.63 -24.60
N VAL A 118 -5.99 -12.41 -24.60
CA VAL A 118 -5.66 -11.69 -23.38
C VAL A 118 -6.97 -11.31 -22.68
N VAL A 119 -7.16 -11.81 -21.47
CA VAL A 119 -8.38 -11.59 -20.66
C VAL A 119 -8.13 -10.67 -19.46
N GLY A 120 -6.89 -10.27 -19.24
CA GLY A 120 -6.50 -9.36 -18.18
C GLY A 120 -5.00 -9.15 -18.14
N VAL A 121 -4.55 -8.33 -17.21
CA VAL A 121 -3.13 -8.07 -16.95
C VAL A 121 -2.90 -8.04 -15.45
N VAL A 122 -1.72 -8.46 -15.02
CA VAL A 122 -1.28 -8.30 -13.63
C VAL A 122 -0.06 -7.41 -13.62
N TRP A 123 -0.12 -6.28 -12.91
CA TRP A 123 1.08 -5.48 -12.60
C TRP A 123 1.70 -5.93 -11.27
N PRO A 124 3.03 -5.84 -11.12
CA PRO A 124 3.69 -6.14 -9.85
C PRO A 124 3.11 -5.36 -8.66
N ALA A 125 2.69 -4.10 -8.86
CA ALA A 125 2.07 -3.27 -7.84
C ALA A 125 0.75 -3.85 -7.29
N GLN A 126 -0.07 -4.47 -8.14
CA GLN A 126 -1.34 -5.07 -7.73
C GLN A 126 -1.15 -6.24 -6.77
N VAL A 127 -0.05 -6.98 -6.91
CA VAL A 127 0.29 -8.04 -5.96
C VAL A 127 0.48 -7.45 -4.57
N VAL A 128 1.21 -6.34 -4.47
CA VAL A 128 1.46 -5.65 -3.20
C VAL A 128 0.17 -5.10 -2.62
N GLU A 129 -0.61 -4.36 -3.41
CA GLU A 129 -1.91 -3.80 -2.99
C GLU A 129 -2.86 -4.87 -2.50
N PHE A 130 -2.93 -6.00 -3.22
CA PHE A 130 -3.74 -7.13 -2.82
C PHE A 130 -3.31 -7.70 -1.47
N PHE A 131 -2.01 -7.94 -1.25
CA PHE A 131 -1.52 -8.46 0.04
C PHE A 131 -1.79 -7.49 1.18
N LEU A 132 -1.66 -6.18 0.95
CA LEU A 132 -2.00 -5.17 1.95
C LEU A 132 -3.51 -5.20 2.27
N ALA A 133 -4.36 -5.31 1.25
CA ALA A 133 -5.80 -5.42 1.42
C ALA A 133 -6.20 -6.70 2.17
N GLU A 134 -5.59 -7.85 1.84
CA GLU A 134 -5.85 -9.10 2.55
C GLU A 134 -5.40 -9.04 4.01
N ARG A 135 -4.23 -8.45 4.28
CA ARG A 135 -3.77 -8.26 5.67
C ARG A 135 -4.74 -7.38 6.45
N ALA A 136 -5.17 -6.26 5.88
CA ALA A 136 -6.15 -5.37 6.49
C ALA A 136 -7.48 -6.10 6.76
N LYS A 137 -7.94 -6.95 5.84
CA LYS A 137 -9.14 -7.80 6.05
C LYS A 137 -8.93 -8.82 7.15
N THR A 138 -7.77 -9.48 7.23
CA THR A 138 -7.47 -10.43 8.30
C THR A 138 -7.34 -9.75 9.65
N GLU A 139 -6.78 -8.54 9.72
CA GLU A 139 -6.69 -7.74 10.94
C GLU A 139 -8.06 -7.21 11.38
N ALA A 140 -8.91 -6.80 10.42
CA ALA A 140 -10.29 -6.45 10.69
C ALA A 140 -11.13 -7.66 11.12
N ALA A 141 -10.91 -8.84 10.52
CA ALA A 141 -11.62 -10.07 10.86
C ALA A 141 -11.11 -10.70 12.18
N SER A 142 -9.81 -10.57 12.50
CA SER A 142 -9.27 -10.94 13.80
C SER A 142 -9.75 -9.96 14.85
N GLY A 143 -9.76 -8.66 14.58
CA GLY A 143 -10.34 -7.64 15.46
C GLY A 143 -11.84 -7.84 15.68
N ALA A 144 -12.59 -8.27 14.66
CA ALA A 144 -14.02 -8.59 14.78
C ALA A 144 -14.27 -9.93 15.49
N LYS A 145 -13.42 -10.95 15.31
CA LYS A 145 -13.50 -12.21 16.08
C LYS A 145 -13.06 -12.02 17.52
N GLU A 146 -12.06 -11.18 17.76
CA GLU A 146 -11.62 -10.80 19.09
C GLU A 146 -12.67 -9.92 19.77
N ALA A 147 -13.35 -9.02 19.05
CA ALA A 147 -14.50 -8.27 19.54
C ALA A 147 -15.73 -9.15 19.78
N ALA A 148 -16.01 -10.13 18.92
CA ALA A 148 -17.11 -11.08 19.12
C ALA A 148 -16.85 -12.06 20.26
N ALA A 149 -15.61 -12.54 20.42
CA ALA A 149 -15.19 -13.33 21.58
C ALA A 149 -15.19 -12.49 22.88
N LYS A 150 -14.83 -11.20 22.79
CA LYS A 150 -14.90 -10.23 23.89
C LYS A 150 -16.34 -9.77 24.22
N ASN A 151 -17.30 -9.92 23.30
CA ASN A 151 -18.71 -9.62 23.54
C ASN A 151 -19.51 -10.82 24.08
N ALA A 152 -19.00 -12.05 23.93
CA ALA A 152 -19.59 -13.25 24.54
C ALA A 152 -19.10 -13.49 25.98
N ALA A 153 -17.95 -12.94 26.36
CA ALA A 153 -17.44 -12.91 27.73
C ALA A 153 -17.63 -11.50 28.31
N GLY A 154 -18.81 -11.23 28.87
CA GLY A 154 -19.07 -9.97 29.56
C GLY A 154 -18.07 -9.71 30.70
N ALA A 155 -17.76 -8.41 30.85
CA ALA A 155 -17.00 -7.73 31.90
C ALA A 155 -15.49 -7.46 31.63
N GLU A 156 -15.18 -6.15 31.61
CA GLU A 156 -13.85 -5.52 31.81
C GLU A 156 -12.84 -5.45 30.65
N ASN A 157 -13.19 -4.78 29.54
CA ASN A 157 -12.18 -4.20 28.64
C ASN A 157 -11.95 -2.70 28.91
N SER A 158 -11.59 -2.36 30.15
CA SER A 158 -10.97 -1.06 30.43
C SER A 158 -9.51 -1.12 29.97
N THR A 159 -9.08 -0.26 29.05
CA THR A 159 -7.65 -0.14 28.73
C THR A 159 -6.87 0.30 29.97
N THR A 160 -5.53 0.12 29.99
CA THR A 160 -4.70 0.63 31.09
C THR A 160 -4.89 2.14 31.29
N ILE A 161 -5.18 2.88 30.21
CA ILE A 161 -5.53 4.30 30.23
C ILE A 161 -6.88 4.52 30.92
N ASP A 162 -7.89 3.71 30.63
CA ASP A 162 -9.21 3.81 31.26
C ASP A 162 -9.14 3.53 32.76
N ARG A 163 -8.40 2.48 33.16
CA ARG A 163 -8.17 2.16 34.58
C ARG A 163 -7.42 3.27 35.30
N MET A 164 -6.42 3.87 34.65
CA MET A 164 -5.69 5.02 35.20
C MET A 164 -6.62 6.23 35.36
N LEU A 165 -7.48 6.51 34.38
CA LEU A 165 -8.47 7.58 34.46
C LEU A 165 -9.53 7.31 35.54
N GLU A 166 -9.92 6.05 35.75
CA GLU A 166 -10.80 5.66 36.87
C GLU A 166 -10.17 5.94 38.22
N ILE A 167 -8.89 5.60 38.42
CA ILE A 167 -8.15 5.94 39.65
C ILE A 167 -8.13 7.46 39.85
N VAL A 168 -7.82 8.22 38.80
CA VAL A 168 -7.80 9.70 38.86
C VAL A 168 -9.20 10.27 39.15
N ARG A 169 -10.27 9.69 38.58
CA ARG A 169 -11.65 10.11 38.82
C ARG A 169 -12.12 9.78 40.24
N ARG A 170 -11.78 8.60 40.74
CA ARG A 170 -12.13 8.10 42.07
C ARG A 170 -11.45 8.91 43.16
N ASP A 171 -10.16 9.23 42.98
CA ASP A 171 -9.34 9.83 44.03
C ASP A 171 -9.21 11.37 43.89
N GLY A 172 -9.65 11.94 42.76
CA GLY A 172 -9.53 13.36 42.42
C GLY A 172 -8.11 13.78 42.03
N GLN A 173 -7.10 13.27 42.74
CA GLN A 173 -5.68 13.38 42.41
C GLN A 173 -4.92 12.11 42.83
N THR A 174 -3.88 11.74 42.08
CA THR A 174 -3.07 10.55 42.36
C THR A 174 -1.60 10.78 41.96
N THR A 175 -0.71 9.87 42.36
CA THR A 175 0.71 9.88 41.99
C THR A 175 1.06 8.67 41.13
N PRO A 176 2.08 8.76 40.25
CA PRO A 176 2.55 7.63 39.44
C PRO A 176 2.85 6.39 40.28
N LYS A 177 3.43 6.56 41.46
CA LYS A 177 3.68 5.48 42.42
C LYS A 177 2.41 4.74 42.86
N LYS A 178 1.33 5.46 43.13
CA LYS A 178 0.04 4.87 43.52
C LYS A 178 -0.61 4.16 42.34
N VAL A 179 -0.60 4.78 41.16
CA VAL A 179 -1.11 4.19 39.92
C VAL A 179 -0.35 2.92 39.55
N ALA A 180 0.98 2.93 39.66
CA ALA A 180 1.84 1.78 39.42
C ALA A 180 1.45 0.58 40.30
N LYS A 181 1.24 0.84 41.60
CA LYS A 181 0.82 -0.17 42.57
C LYS A 181 -0.56 -0.73 42.28
N GLU A 182 -1.53 0.11 41.93
CA GLU A 182 -2.92 -0.32 41.67
C GLU A 182 -3.09 -1.01 40.31
N LEU A 183 -2.32 -0.64 39.31
CA LEU A 183 -2.39 -1.23 37.97
C LEU A 183 -1.42 -2.38 37.74
N GLY A 184 -0.54 -2.67 38.71
CA GLY A 184 0.49 -3.72 38.57
C GLY A 184 1.53 -3.39 37.49
N ILE A 185 1.84 -2.11 37.29
CA ILE A 185 2.81 -1.62 36.29
C ILE A 185 4.00 -0.95 36.99
N THR A 186 5.06 -0.64 36.22
CA THR A 186 6.22 0.06 36.78
C THR A 186 5.94 1.56 36.97
N GLU A 187 6.60 2.19 37.95
CA GLU A 187 6.48 3.63 38.20
C GLU A 187 6.86 4.46 36.95
N PRO A 188 7.96 4.18 36.21
CA PRO A 188 8.24 4.84 34.94
C PRO A 188 7.12 4.69 33.89
N THR A 189 6.51 3.51 33.76
CA THR A 189 5.38 3.29 32.86
C THR A 189 4.18 4.14 33.27
N ALA A 190 3.89 4.24 34.57
CA ALA A 190 2.83 5.10 35.09
C ALA A 190 3.12 6.59 34.83
N GLU A 191 4.39 7.01 34.88
CA GLU A 191 4.79 8.37 34.53
C GLU A 191 4.60 8.69 33.05
N ASP A 192 4.96 7.77 32.15
CA ASP A 192 4.81 7.97 30.71
C ASP A 192 3.33 8.01 30.31
N LEU A 193 2.51 7.16 30.93
CA LEU A 193 1.05 7.23 30.79
C LEU A 193 0.49 8.55 31.31
N ALA A 194 0.98 9.05 32.45
CA ALA A 194 0.58 10.36 32.97
C ALA A 194 0.91 11.50 32.00
N LYS A 195 2.13 11.51 31.43
CA LYS A 195 2.54 12.47 30.41
C LYS A 195 1.65 12.41 29.17
N LEU A 196 1.27 11.21 28.73
CA LEU A 196 0.31 11.02 27.64
C LEU A 196 -1.06 11.61 27.97
N LEU A 197 -1.60 11.33 29.16
CA LEU A 197 -2.87 11.91 29.62
C LEU A 197 -2.80 13.44 29.65
N GLY A 198 -1.70 14.02 30.12
CA GLY A 198 -1.47 15.47 30.11
C GLY A 198 -1.42 16.04 28.69
N LYS A 199 -0.66 15.40 27.80
CA LYS A 199 -0.53 15.81 26.38
C LYS A 199 -1.88 15.84 25.66
N HIS A 200 -2.76 14.89 25.96
CA HIS A 200 -4.09 14.79 25.36
C HIS A 200 -5.19 15.50 26.15
N ARG A 201 -4.84 16.31 27.17
CA ARG A 201 -5.78 17.06 28.02
C ARG A 201 -6.85 16.16 28.66
N LEU A 202 -6.45 14.97 29.10
CA LEU A 202 -7.29 14.02 29.83
C LEU A 202 -7.07 14.10 31.35
N ALA A 203 -5.92 14.61 31.78
CA ALA A 203 -5.60 14.91 33.17
C ALA A 203 -4.69 16.15 33.27
N GLU A 204 -4.73 16.84 34.40
CA GLU A 204 -3.82 17.95 34.72
C GLU A 204 -2.59 17.40 35.45
N LEU A 205 -1.38 17.77 35.00
CA LEU A 205 -0.13 17.36 35.65
C LEU A 205 0.43 18.52 36.48
N LYS A 206 0.67 18.28 37.76
CA LYS A 206 1.33 19.24 38.67
C LYS A 206 2.60 18.62 39.24
N TYR A 207 3.64 19.42 39.40
CA TYR A 207 4.87 19.01 40.06
C TYR A 207 4.94 19.64 41.45
N SER A 208 5.04 18.79 42.47
CA SER A 208 5.25 19.20 43.86
C SER A 208 6.69 18.89 44.27
N PHE A 209 7.34 19.85 44.93
CA PHE A 209 8.70 19.68 45.45
C PHE A 209 8.82 18.53 46.46
N MET A 210 7.75 18.25 47.22
CA MET A 210 7.73 17.23 48.27
C MET A 210 7.24 15.85 47.80
N SER A 211 6.54 15.77 46.65
CA SER A 211 5.80 14.55 46.26
C SER A 211 5.97 14.16 44.79
N GLY A 212 6.78 14.89 44.02
CA GLY A 212 6.99 14.62 42.61
C GLY A 212 5.77 14.95 41.75
N MET A 213 5.59 14.20 40.66
CA MET A 213 4.48 14.39 39.72
C MET A 213 3.14 13.95 40.35
N VAL A 214 2.13 14.81 40.20
CA VAL A 214 0.75 14.59 40.64
C VAL A 214 -0.16 14.69 39.42
N ILE A 215 -1.02 13.69 39.26
CA ILE A 215 -2.03 13.59 38.21
C ILE A 215 -3.36 14.00 38.81
N LYS A 216 -3.93 15.11 38.37
CA LYS A 216 -5.20 15.64 38.85
C LYS A 216 -6.28 15.52 37.79
N ARG A 217 -7.51 15.26 38.22
CA ARG A 217 -8.69 15.32 37.34
C ARG A 217 -8.87 16.74 36.81
N ILE A 218 -9.17 16.86 35.51
CA ILE A 218 -9.61 18.14 34.93
C ILE A 218 -11.05 18.38 35.38
N GLU A 219 -11.25 19.40 36.21
CA GLU A 219 -12.58 19.92 36.50
C GLU A 219 -13.01 20.78 35.32
N HIS A 220 -13.97 20.32 34.52
CA HIS A 220 -14.67 21.19 33.58
C HIS A 220 -15.55 22.14 34.39
N GLY A 221 -14.98 23.27 34.79
CA GLY A 221 -15.74 24.40 35.30
C GLY A 221 -16.54 25.02 34.16
N SER A 222 -17.87 25.04 34.32
CA SER A 222 -18.76 25.93 33.57
C SER A 222 -18.22 27.36 33.63
N LYS A 223 -17.81 27.88 32.48
CA LYS A 223 -17.84 29.29 32.13
C LYS A 223 -18.22 29.41 30.66
#